data_AF-A0A7G9S7B2-F1
#
_entry.id   AF-A0A7G9S7B2-F1
#
_cell.length_a   1.000
_cell.length_b   1.000
_cell.length_c   1.000
_cell.angle_alpha   90.00
_cell.angle_beta   90.00
_cell.angle_gamma   90.00
#
_symmetry.space_group_name_H-M   'P 1'
#
loop_
_entity.id
_entity.type
_entity.pdbx_description
1 polymer ?
#
loop_
_entity_poly.entity_id
_entity_poly.type
_entity_poly.pdbx_seq_one_letter_code
_entity_poly.pdbx_strand_id
1 'polypeptide(L)'
;MIAIGNPTLIVQKFTPALLSEDESELSAWNQHHLDEFASRYLLDFLKFDLALNFNFTIVRPYITYSSQRVAFGIWETQQVIARMLDRRPIFIGNELANTVTSLTHSSDVAKAILGLLNNSRAYGKTIQIASPEEITWGDVYSIAAEALGVPLEISPISTQIICLN
;
A
#
# COMPACT_ATOMS: atom_id res chain seq x y z
N MET A 1 -19.34 11.69 25.98
CA MET A 1 -20.02 10.48 25.44
C MET A 1 -20.49 10.87 24.05
N ILE A 2 -19.87 10.47 22.94
CA ILE A 2 -19.33 9.17 22.53
C ILE A 2 -17.84 9.33 22.18
N ALA A 3 -17.00 8.43 22.68
CA ALA A 3 -15.57 8.41 22.39
C ALA A 3 -15.36 7.92 20.96
N ILE A 4 -14.96 8.83 20.07
CA ILE A 4 -14.53 8.52 18.72
C ILE A 4 -13.10 7.98 18.89
N GLY A 5 -12.97 6.66 18.94
CA GLY A 5 -11.69 5.97 19.02
C GLY A 5 -10.81 6.45 17.88
N ASN A 6 -9.70 7.09 18.24
CA ASN A 6 -8.63 7.44 17.32
C ASN A 6 -8.13 6.12 16.71
N PRO A 7 -8.31 5.83 15.40
CA PRO A 7 -7.52 4.78 14.80
C PRO A 7 -6.10 5.33 14.75
N THR A 8 -5.24 4.80 15.62
CA THR A 8 -3.81 5.12 15.66
C THR A 8 -3.21 4.67 14.34
N LEU A 9 -3.30 5.53 13.31
CA LEU A 9 -2.58 5.35 12.07
C LEU A 9 -1.09 5.39 12.43
N ILE A 10 -0.37 4.33 12.05
CA ILE A 10 1.06 4.28 12.30
C ILE A 10 1.72 5.27 11.36
N VAL A 11 2.09 6.43 11.90
CA VAL A 11 2.97 7.39 11.24
C VAL A 11 4.41 6.97 11.57
N GLN A 12 4.94 6.05 10.76
CA GLN A 12 6.32 5.61 10.94
C GLN A 12 7.28 6.54 10.19
N LYS A 13 8.30 7.02 10.90
CA LYS A 13 9.39 7.81 10.35
C LYS A 13 10.40 6.87 9.71
N PHE A 14 10.51 6.88 8.38
CA PHE A 14 11.65 6.27 7.70
C PHE A 14 12.74 7.32 7.50
N THR A 15 13.94 7.01 7.98
CA THR A 15 15.15 7.77 7.65
C THR A 15 16.01 6.81 6.84
N PRO A 16 16.11 6.92 5.50
CA PRO A 16 17.07 6.11 4.78
C PRO A 16 18.48 6.60 5.12
N ALA A 17 19.43 5.66 5.14
CA ALA A 17 20.84 5.99 5.20
C ALA A 17 21.22 6.87 4.00
N LEU A 18 22.07 7.87 4.26
CA LEU A 18 22.75 8.63 3.21
C LEU A 18 23.49 7.65 2.29
N LEU A 19 23.42 7.91 0.99
CA LEU A 19 24.10 7.17 -0.09
C LEU A 19 25.51 6.72 0.33
N SER A 20 25.72 5.41 0.47
CA SER A 20 27.00 4.79 0.19
C SER A 20 27.08 4.61 -1.33
N GLU A 21 28.20 4.97 -1.94
CA GLU A 21 28.46 4.82 -3.40
C GLU A 21 28.63 3.34 -3.83
N ASP A 22 28.07 2.40 -3.08
CA ASP A 22 28.28 0.97 -3.29
C ASP A 22 27.17 0.38 -4.17
N GLU A 23 27.49 0.18 -5.45
CA GLU A 23 26.59 -0.44 -6.44
C GLU A 23 26.11 -1.84 -6.04
N SER A 24 26.77 -2.53 -5.10
CA SER A 24 26.31 -3.83 -4.61
C SER A 24 24.97 -3.75 -3.86
N GLU A 25 24.65 -2.61 -3.26
CA GLU A 25 23.37 -2.41 -2.56
C GLU A 25 22.20 -2.27 -3.53
N LEU A 26 22.40 -1.75 -4.76
CA LEU A 26 21.33 -1.53 -5.75
C LEU A 26 20.61 -2.84 -6.14
N SER A 27 21.30 -3.97 -6.09
CA SER A 27 20.73 -5.29 -6.39
C SER A 27 19.69 -5.75 -5.35
N ALA A 28 19.68 -5.17 -4.16
CA ALA A 28 18.73 -5.46 -3.08
C ALA A 28 17.51 -4.51 -3.07
N TRP A 29 17.41 -3.59 -4.04
CA TRP A 29 16.34 -2.60 -4.06
C TRP A 29 15.05 -3.22 -4.58
N ASN A 30 14.02 -3.23 -3.74
CA ASN A 30 12.65 -3.48 -4.16
C ASN A 30 12.01 -2.19 -4.68
N GLN A 31 10.81 -2.31 -5.27
CA GLN A 31 10.06 -1.16 -5.81
C GLN A 31 9.91 -0.02 -4.79
N HIS A 32 9.78 -0.36 -3.51
CA HIS A 32 9.65 0.62 -2.43
C HIS A 32 10.89 1.50 -2.28
N HIS A 33 12.10 0.97 -2.42
CA HIS A 33 13.31 1.79 -2.38
C HIS A 33 13.39 2.71 -3.62
N LEU A 34 13.04 2.20 -4.81
CA LEU A 34 13.05 2.98 -6.06
C LEU A 34 12.09 4.17 -6.01
N ASP A 35 10.87 3.98 -5.53
CA ASP A 35 9.86 5.04 -5.43
C ASP A 35 10.30 6.15 -4.47
N GLU A 36 11.00 5.79 -3.39
CA GLU A 36 11.54 6.77 -2.45
C GLU A 36 12.66 7.59 -3.08
N PHE A 37 13.59 6.91 -3.75
CA PHE A 37 14.70 7.57 -4.42
C PHE A 37 14.20 8.52 -5.51
N ALA A 38 13.27 8.09 -6.35
CA ALA A 38 12.68 8.94 -7.39
C ALA A 38 12.03 10.20 -6.80
N SER A 39 11.27 10.04 -5.71
CA SER A 39 10.62 11.17 -5.02
C SER A 39 11.63 12.15 -4.43
N ARG A 40 12.72 11.65 -3.82
CA ARG A 40 13.79 12.49 -3.25
C ARG A 40 14.62 13.17 -4.32
N TYR A 41 14.99 12.45 -5.38
CA TYR A 41 15.72 12.98 -6.51
C TYR A 41 14.97 14.15 -7.16
N LEU A 42 13.65 14.01 -7.36
CA LEU A 42 12.82 15.10 -7.85
C LEU A 42 12.84 16.32 -6.92
N LEU A 43 12.79 16.12 -5.60
CA LEU A 43 12.84 17.22 -4.64
C LEU A 43 14.19 17.92 -4.62
N ASP A 44 15.28 17.16 -4.72
CA ASP A 44 16.63 17.72 -4.82
C ASP A 44 16.78 18.53 -6.11
N PHE A 45 16.31 18.00 -7.24
CA PHE A 45 16.23 18.74 -8.51
C PHE A 45 15.43 20.05 -8.37
N LEU A 46 14.23 20.01 -7.80
CA LEU A 46 13.39 21.21 -7.63
C LEU A 46 14.02 22.27 -6.71
N LYS A 47 14.79 21.84 -5.71
CA LYS A 47 15.45 22.74 -4.75
C LYS A 47 16.76 23.32 -5.28
N PHE A 48 17.61 22.48 -5.85
CA PHE A 48 18.95 22.86 -6.27
C PHE A 48 18.95 23.50 -7.66
N ASP A 49 18.26 22.89 -8.64
CA ASP A 49 18.34 23.33 -10.03
C ASP A 49 17.33 24.45 -10.33
N LEU A 50 16.17 24.45 -9.66
CA LEU A 50 15.14 25.49 -9.83
C LEU A 50 15.13 26.56 -8.72
N ALA A 51 15.99 26.44 -7.70
CA ALA A 51 16.05 27.36 -6.55
C ALA A 51 14.70 27.61 -5.85
N LEU A 52 13.75 26.67 -5.96
CA LEU A 52 12.43 26.81 -5.36
C LEU A 52 12.52 26.47 -3.87
N ASN A 53 12.23 27.45 -3.01
CA ASN A 53 12.22 27.26 -1.56
C ASN A 53 10.79 26.97 -1.08
N PHE A 54 10.46 25.70 -0.86
CA PHE A 54 9.14 25.27 -0.40
C PHE A 54 9.23 24.19 0.69
N ASN A 55 8.22 24.17 1.54
CA ASN A 55 8.02 23.13 2.53
C ASN A 55 7.32 21.94 1.87
N PHE A 56 7.80 20.73 2.14
CA PHE A 56 7.22 19.51 1.59
C PHE A 56 7.15 18.41 2.65
N THR A 57 6.25 17.47 2.44
CA THR A 57 6.16 16.22 3.19
C THR A 57 5.90 15.11 2.17
N ILE A 58 6.73 14.07 2.16
CA ILE A 58 6.51 12.90 1.30
C ILE A 58 5.54 11.98 2.03
N VAL A 59 4.37 11.74 1.43
CA VAL A 59 3.36 10.84 1.99
C VAL A 59 3.36 9.54 1.20
N ARG A 60 3.42 8.41 1.91
CA ARG A 60 3.43 7.06 1.33
C ARG A 60 2.25 6.26 1.89
N PRO A 61 1.08 6.34 1.28
CA PRO A 61 0.00 5.42 1.60
C PRO A 61 0.44 3.99 1.29
N TYR A 62 0.15 3.07 2.19
CA TYR A 62 0.23 1.64 1.88
C TYR A 62 -1.02 1.23 1.06
N ILE A 63 -1.39 -0.05 1.05
CA ILE A 63 -2.54 -0.54 0.30
C ILE A 63 -3.82 0.16 0.80
N THR A 64 -4.57 0.74 -0.15
CA THR A 64 -5.80 1.48 0.13
C THR A 64 -7.02 0.83 -0.49
N TYR A 65 -8.16 1.00 0.16
CA TYR A 65 -9.46 0.57 -0.36
C TYR A 65 -10.55 1.63 -0.14
N SER A 66 -11.65 1.48 -0.86
CA SER A 66 -12.82 2.35 -0.80
C SER A 66 -14.07 1.56 -1.18
N SER A 67 -15.24 2.20 -1.12
CA SER A 67 -16.49 1.62 -1.62
C SER A 67 -16.46 1.27 -3.12
N GLN A 68 -15.55 1.85 -3.90
CA GLN A 68 -15.45 1.63 -5.35
C GLN A 68 -14.31 0.69 -5.75
N ARG A 69 -13.35 0.45 -4.86
CA ARG A 69 -12.13 -0.31 -5.16
C ARG A 69 -11.60 -1.01 -3.93
N VAL A 70 -11.39 -2.31 -4.06
CA VAL A 70 -10.71 -3.16 -3.07
C VAL A 70 -9.51 -3.81 -3.74
N ALA A 71 -8.33 -3.67 -3.14
CA ALA A 71 -7.14 -4.37 -3.61
C ALA A 71 -7.25 -5.87 -3.27
N PHE A 72 -6.86 -6.74 -4.19
CA PHE A 72 -6.88 -8.19 -4.02
C PHE A 72 -5.50 -8.79 -4.34
N GLY A 73 -4.45 -8.19 -3.77
CA GLY A 73 -3.07 -8.51 -4.06
C GLY A 73 -2.71 -8.15 -5.49
N ILE A 74 -2.57 -9.16 -6.35
CA ILE A 74 -2.23 -9.02 -7.77
C ILE A 74 -3.45 -8.78 -8.67
N TRP A 75 -4.66 -8.96 -8.14
CA TRP A 75 -5.89 -8.88 -8.92
C TRP A 75 -6.62 -7.55 -8.72
N GLU A 76 -7.25 -7.07 -9.78
CA GLU A 76 -8.10 -5.87 -9.74
C GLU A 76 -9.53 -6.21 -9.29
N THR A 77 -10.17 -5.28 -8.59
CA THR A 77 -11.51 -5.45 -8.00
C THR A 77 -12.51 -6.02 -8.99
N GLN A 78 -12.61 -5.43 -10.19
CA GLN A 78 -13.60 -5.81 -11.19
C GLN A 78 -13.43 -7.28 -11.63
N GLN A 79 -12.19 -7.76 -11.75
CA GLN A 79 -11.91 -9.13 -12.18
C GLN A 79 -12.32 -10.13 -11.10
N VAL A 80 -12.00 -9.85 -9.85
CA VAL A 80 -12.35 -10.70 -8.71
C VAL A 80 -13.86 -10.76 -8.52
N ILE A 81 -14.52 -9.60 -8.46
CA ILE A 81 -15.97 -9.51 -8.23
C ILE A 81 -16.75 -10.18 -9.36
N ALA A 82 -16.37 -9.97 -10.63
CA ALA A 82 -17.03 -10.63 -11.75
C ALA A 82 -16.94 -12.16 -11.66
N ARG A 83 -15.77 -12.70 -11.29
CA ARG A 83 -15.60 -14.15 -11.11
C ARG A 83 -16.41 -14.70 -9.94
N MET A 84 -16.47 -13.99 -8.81
CA MET A 84 -17.29 -14.39 -7.66
C MET A 84 -18.77 -14.47 -8.02
N LEU A 85 -19.30 -13.46 -8.72
CA LEU A 85 -20.70 -13.43 -9.15
C LEU A 85 -21.02 -14.54 -10.16
N ASP A 86 -20.09 -14.83 -11.06
CA ASP A 86 -20.20 -15.92 -12.04
C ASP A 86 -19.91 -17.32 -11.44
N ARG A 87 -19.59 -17.41 -10.13
CA ARG A 87 -19.15 -18.64 -9.45
C ARG A 87 -18.00 -19.33 -10.18
N ARG A 88 -17.03 -18.53 -10.62
CA ARG A 88 -15.80 -19.01 -11.24
C ARG A 88 -14.67 -18.97 -10.21
N PRO A 89 -13.78 -19.98 -10.21
CA PRO A 89 -12.69 -20.04 -9.25
C PRO A 89 -11.74 -18.85 -9.42
N ILE A 90 -11.30 -18.25 -8.33
CA ILE A 90 -10.26 -17.22 -8.32
C ILE A 90 -8.91 -17.93 -8.17
N PHE A 91 -7.98 -17.57 -9.04
CA PHE A 91 -6.65 -18.15 -9.03
C PHE A 91 -5.73 -17.36 -8.11
N ILE A 92 -5.44 -17.91 -6.95
CA ILE A 92 -4.49 -17.35 -6.00
C ILE A 92 -3.61 -18.48 -5.46
N GLY A 93 -2.30 -18.26 -5.46
CA GLY A 93 -1.36 -19.22 -4.88
C GLY A 93 -1.50 -19.26 -3.36
N ASN A 94 -1.29 -20.45 -2.77
CA ASN A 94 -1.39 -20.64 -1.32
C ASN A 94 -0.46 -19.69 -0.54
N GLU A 95 0.72 -19.39 -1.06
CA GLU A 95 1.67 -18.45 -0.44
C GLU A 95 1.07 -17.05 -0.34
N LEU A 96 0.47 -16.54 -1.43
CA LEU A 96 -0.14 -15.22 -1.45
C LEU A 96 -1.37 -15.18 -0.53
N ALA A 97 -2.23 -16.20 -0.57
CA ALA A 97 -3.42 -16.28 0.27
C ALA A 97 -3.08 -16.20 1.78
N ASN A 98 -1.95 -16.79 2.20
CA ASN A 98 -1.50 -16.78 3.59
C ASN A 98 -0.58 -15.59 3.94
N THR A 99 -0.26 -14.73 2.98
CA THR A 99 0.58 -13.55 3.22
C THR A 99 -0.22 -12.49 3.98
N VAL A 100 0.36 -12.00 5.08
CA VAL A 100 -0.19 -10.92 5.90
C VAL A 100 0.05 -9.56 5.22
N THR A 101 -0.97 -8.71 5.24
CA THR A 101 -0.93 -7.35 4.74
C THR A 101 -1.77 -6.44 5.64
N SER A 102 -1.90 -5.16 5.27
CA SER A 102 -2.83 -4.22 5.90
C SER A 102 -3.49 -3.36 4.83
N LEU A 103 -4.77 -3.04 5.01
CA LEU A 103 -5.53 -2.18 4.12
C LEU A 103 -6.05 -0.97 4.88
N THR A 104 -5.85 0.22 4.31
CA THR A 104 -6.32 1.48 4.93
C THR A 104 -7.46 2.05 4.11
N HIS A 105 -8.58 2.39 4.74
CA HIS A 105 -9.68 3.02 4.03
C HIS A 105 -9.27 4.40 3.52
N SER A 106 -9.60 4.70 2.26
CA SER A 106 -9.22 5.94 1.57
C SER A 106 -9.61 7.21 2.34
N SER A 107 -10.75 7.20 3.05
CA SER A 107 -11.16 8.35 3.88
C SER A 107 -10.20 8.61 5.04
N ASP A 108 -9.63 7.56 5.63
CA ASP A 108 -8.72 7.68 6.77
C ASP A 108 -7.33 8.11 6.32
N VAL A 109 -6.91 7.65 5.13
CA VAL A 109 -5.73 8.23 4.45
C VAL A 109 -5.92 9.71 4.18
N ALA A 110 -7.08 10.12 3.68
CA ALA A 110 -7.38 11.54 3.44
C ALA A 110 -7.35 12.37 4.73
N LYS A 111 -7.91 11.86 5.84
CA LYS A 111 -7.83 12.52 7.16
C LYS A 111 -6.39 12.65 7.65
N ALA A 112 -5.57 11.62 7.46
CA ALA A 112 -4.15 11.68 7.81
C ALA A 112 -3.40 12.72 6.98
N ILE A 113 -3.62 12.75 5.66
CA ILE A 113 -3.03 13.78 4.78
C ILE A 113 -3.45 15.18 5.24
N LEU A 114 -4.73 15.40 5.56
CA LEU A 114 -5.22 16.67 6.07
C LEU A 114 -4.48 17.11 7.34
N GLY A 115 -4.16 16.18 8.25
CA GLY A 115 -3.37 16.47 9.46
C GLY A 115 -1.89 16.79 9.21
N LEU A 116 -1.36 16.47 8.02
CA LEU A 116 0.00 16.81 7.61
C LEU A 116 0.08 18.18 6.92
N LEU A 117 -1.03 18.67 6.37
CA LEU A 117 -1.07 19.98 5.72
C LEU A 117 -0.72 21.08 6.71
N ASN A 118 0.24 21.92 6.33
CA ASN A 118 0.79 23.01 7.13
C ASN A 118 1.34 22.60 8.51
N ASN A 119 1.66 21.32 8.70
CA ASN A 119 2.25 20.83 9.93
C ASN A 119 3.77 20.98 9.85
N SER A 120 4.32 21.99 10.51
CA SER A 120 5.76 22.27 10.50
C SER A 120 6.61 21.10 11.01
N ARG A 121 6.04 20.22 11.84
CA ARG A 121 6.73 19.01 12.31
C ARG A 121 6.85 17.94 11.22
N ALA A 122 6.09 18.03 10.13
CA ALA A 122 6.09 17.08 9.03
C ALA A 122 7.01 17.52 7.86
N TYR A 123 7.50 18.76 7.87
CA TYR A 123 8.33 19.28 6.79
C TYR A 123 9.66 18.53 6.67
N GLY A 124 10.05 18.23 5.42
CA GLY A 124 11.26 17.49 5.08
C GLY A 124 11.20 16.00 5.43
N LYS A 125 10.05 15.47 5.86
CA LYS A 125 9.91 14.08 6.31
C LYS A 125 9.17 13.22 5.28
N THR A 126 9.54 11.94 5.31
CA THR A 126 8.77 10.86 4.68
C THR A 126 7.89 10.21 5.74
N ILE A 127 6.60 10.13 5.45
CA ILE A 127 5.56 9.61 6.35
C ILE A 127 4.80 8.51 5.64
N GLN A 128 4.86 7.30 6.18
CA GLN A 128 4.02 6.19 5.73
C GLN A 128 2.65 6.27 6.43
N ILE A 129 1.58 6.01 5.68
CA ILE A 129 0.21 5.91 6.20
C ILE A 129 -0.27 4.48 5.95
N ALA A 130 -0.45 3.72 7.05
CA ALA A 130 -0.98 2.37 7.01
C ALA A 130 -1.86 2.10 8.24
N SER A 131 -2.82 1.20 8.08
CA SER A 131 -3.59 0.63 9.18
C SER A 131 -2.66 -0.27 10.03
N PRO A 132 -2.79 -0.24 11.37
CA PRO A 132 -2.12 -1.20 12.26
C PRO A 132 -2.75 -2.60 12.20
N GLU A 133 -3.91 -2.75 11.56
CA GLU A 133 -4.62 -4.02 11.48
C GLU A 133 -3.98 -4.94 10.44
N GLU A 134 -3.59 -6.13 10.91
CA GLU A 134 -3.06 -7.19 10.07
C GLU A 134 -4.20 -8.06 9.55
N ILE A 135 -4.15 -8.39 8.26
CA ILE A 135 -5.13 -9.23 7.58
C ILE A 135 -4.44 -10.08 6.52
N THR A 136 -4.82 -11.34 6.34
CA THR A 136 -4.28 -12.15 5.23
C THR A 136 -5.02 -11.83 3.94
N TRP A 137 -4.39 -12.04 2.78
CA TRP A 137 -5.12 -11.92 1.52
C TRP A 137 -6.33 -12.87 1.47
N GLY A 138 -6.19 -14.10 1.96
CA GLY A 138 -7.30 -15.05 2.06
C GLY A 138 -8.51 -14.52 2.82
N ASP A 139 -8.27 -13.79 3.93
CA ASP A 139 -9.33 -13.13 4.68
C ASP A 139 -10.00 -12.02 3.86
N VAL A 140 -9.22 -11.21 3.12
CA VAL A 140 -9.76 -10.16 2.23
C VAL A 140 -10.71 -10.77 1.18
N TYR A 141 -10.32 -11.88 0.55
CA TYR A 141 -11.18 -12.60 -0.39
C TYR A 141 -12.44 -13.15 0.29
N SER A 142 -12.30 -13.69 1.51
CA SER A 142 -13.42 -14.26 2.27
C SER A 142 -14.45 -13.19 2.65
N ILE A 143 -14.00 -12.04 3.14
CA ILE A 143 -14.85 -10.89 3.48
C ILE A 143 -15.59 -10.40 2.23
N ALA A 144 -14.92 -10.33 1.08
CA ALA A 144 -15.55 -9.92 -0.16
C ALA A 144 -16.64 -10.91 -0.62
N ALA A 145 -16.37 -12.22 -0.54
CA ALA A 145 -17.36 -13.24 -0.88
C ALA A 145 -18.57 -13.23 0.06
N GLU A 146 -18.33 -13.06 1.36
CA GLU A 146 -19.39 -12.91 2.38
C GLU A 146 -20.25 -11.68 2.10
N ALA A 147 -19.64 -10.53 1.81
CA ALA A 147 -20.35 -9.29 1.48
C ALA A 147 -21.20 -9.41 0.20
N LEU A 148 -20.80 -10.26 -0.75
CA LEU A 148 -21.56 -10.56 -1.97
C LEU A 148 -22.60 -11.67 -1.79
N GLY A 149 -22.57 -12.42 -0.68
CA GLY A 149 -23.44 -13.56 -0.44
C GLY A 149 -23.19 -14.74 -1.40
N VAL A 150 -21.96 -14.92 -1.86
CA VAL A 150 -21.56 -16.00 -2.79
C VAL A 150 -20.46 -16.87 -2.17
N PRO A 151 -20.37 -18.16 -2.53
CA PRO A 151 -19.27 -19.01 -2.05
C PRO A 151 -17.93 -18.54 -2.62
N LEU A 152 -16.89 -18.61 -1.79
CA LEU A 152 -15.52 -18.37 -2.24
C LEU A 152 -14.92 -19.66 -2.81
N GLU A 153 -14.61 -19.65 -4.11
CA GLU A 153 -13.88 -20.74 -4.76
C GLU A 153 -12.45 -20.28 -5.07
N ILE A 154 -11.48 -20.75 -4.29
CA ILE A 154 -10.05 -20.51 -4.54
C ILE A 154 -9.45 -21.75 -5.22
N SER A 155 -8.84 -21.56 -6.38
CA SER A 155 -8.04 -22.59 -7.04
C SER A 155 -6.55 -22.28 -6.85
N PRO A 156 -5.77 -23.18 -6.23
CA PRO A 156 -4.34 -22.98 -6.06
C PRO A 156 -3.65 -23.01 -7.43
N ILE A 157 -2.87 -21.99 -7.74
CA ILE A 157 -1.87 -22.03 -8.81
C ILE A 157 -0.49 -22.08 -8.15
N SER A 158 0.36 -23.02 -8.59
CA SER A 158 1.77 -23.01 -8.22
C SER A 158 2.44 -21.79 -8.85
N THR A 159 3.10 -20.97 -8.03
CA THR A 159 3.87 -19.78 -8.47
C THR A 159 4.91 -20.13 -9.54
N GLN A 160 5.42 -21.37 -9.55
CA GLN A 160 6.34 -21.88 -10.56
C GLN A 160 5.76 -21.90 -11.98
N ILE A 161 4.44 -22.00 -12.13
CA ILE A 161 3.78 -22.00 -13.46
C ILE A 161 3.72 -20.59 -14.05
N ILE A 162 3.68 -19.54 -13.21
CA ILE A 162 3.54 -18.14 -13.64
C ILE A 162 4.89 -17.56 -14.09
N CYS A 163 6.00 -17.95 -13.44
CA CYS A 163 7.33 -17.41 -13.70
C CYS A 163 8.08 -18.02 -14.91
N LEU A 164 7.43 -18.85 -15.74
CA LEU A 164 8.05 -19.54 -16.88
C LEU A 164 7.83 -18.86 -18.25
N ASN A 165 7.50 -17.56 -18.28
CA ASN A 165 7.42 -16.78 -19.52
C ASN A 165 8.49 -15.70 -19.59
#